data_AF-A0A7J8TLR1-F1
#
_entry.id   AF-A0A7J8TLR1-F1
#
_cell.length_a   1.000
_cell.length_b   1.000
_cell.length_c   1.000
_cell.angle_alpha   90.00
_cell.angle_beta   90.00
_cell.angle_gamma   90.00
#
_symmetry.space_group_name_H-M   'P 1'
#
loop_
_entity.id
_entity.type
_entity.pdbx_description
1 polymer ?
#
loop_
_entity_poly.entity_id
_entity_poly.type
_entity_poly.pdbx_seq_one_letter_code
_entity_poly.pdbx_strand_id
1 'polypeptide(L)'
;KGEYWWEVKELVSRNGGARLKAQVFFASFDQRSERAAGESACTALVAVIAHRLHSNHASMPTRPEFDNLITQGSSEWRKLCSNTAYTNAFPDKHFDLETVLKADVRPVTVSHEKSFTGFFSPDKFECLKGAMSFDEIWNEIKSSETNNCQPRVYIISWNDHFFVLKVESKAYYIINTLGERLFEGCKQAYMLKFDDSSLMYGKKKKKKDDEMAICSGKECCREYIKRFLAAIAVEELEEEEKKGRVSAFTLHQRLQIDFHYSSFSSATSSSHFFF
;
A
#
# COMPACT_ATOMS: atom_id res chain seq x y z
N LYS A 1 21.42 1.52 -15.99
CA LYS A 1 20.73 2.76 -16.40
C LYS A 1 19.26 2.70 -15.95
N GLY A 2 18.98 2.97 -14.67
CA GLY A 2 17.63 2.88 -14.08
C GLY A 2 17.16 4.14 -13.35
N GLU A 3 18.03 5.16 -13.23
CA GLU A 3 17.76 6.38 -12.45
C GLU A 3 17.02 7.47 -13.23
N TYR A 4 16.95 7.39 -14.57
CA TYR A 4 16.34 8.43 -15.42
C TYR A 4 14.81 8.57 -15.28
N TRP A 5 14.14 7.70 -14.53
CA TRP A 5 12.69 7.64 -14.43
C TRP A 5 12.14 8.08 -13.06
N TRP A 6 13.03 8.31 -12.09
CA TRP A 6 12.65 8.85 -10.80
C TRP A 6 12.72 10.37 -10.86
N GLU A 7 11.60 11.01 -10.55
CA GLU A 7 11.46 12.46 -10.55
C GLU A 7 11.26 12.94 -9.12
N VAL A 8 12.01 13.97 -8.70
CA VAL A 8 11.70 14.64 -7.43
C VAL A 8 10.43 15.47 -7.64
N LYS A 9 9.38 15.18 -6.88
CA LYS A 9 8.14 15.96 -6.89
C LYS A 9 7.81 16.51 -5.53
N GLU A 10 7.10 17.63 -5.55
CA GLU A 10 6.41 18.17 -4.39
C GLU A 10 4.92 17.84 -4.53
N LEU A 11 4.40 17.10 -3.56
CA LEU A 11 3.03 16.60 -3.49
C LEU A 11 2.34 17.26 -2.29
N VAL A 12 1.07 17.61 -2.43
CA VAL A 12 0.28 18.21 -1.35
C VAL A 12 -0.81 17.22 -0.94
N SER A 13 -1.00 16.99 0.36
CA SER A 13 -2.07 16.13 0.84
C SER A 13 -3.43 16.70 0.44
N ARG A 14 -4.43 15.83 0.26
CA ARG A 14 -5.77 16.26 -0.20
C ARG A 14 -6.44 17.29 0.72
N ASN A 15 -6.22 17.21 2.02
CA ASN A 15 -6.70 18.23 2.98
C ASN A 15 -5.80 19.48 3.04
N GLY A 16 -4.75 19.56 2.23
CA GLY A 16 -3.80 20.67 2.20
C GLY A 16 -2.98 20.85 3.48
N GLY A 17 -2.98 19.86 4.39
CA GLY A 17 -2.32 19.92 5.69
C GLY A 17 -0.83 19.58 5.65
N ALA A 18 -0.35 18.91 4.60
CA ALA A 18 1.04 18.51 4.46
C ALA A 18 1.53 18.62 3.01
N ARG A 19 2.84 18.90 2.87
CA ARG A 19 3.56 18.93 1.59
C ARG A 19 4.75 17.98 1.68
N LEU A 20 4.85 17.05 0.74
CA LEU A 20 5.89 16.03 0.66
C LEU A 20 6.79 16.30 -0.54
N LYS A 21 8.10 16.43 -0.31
CA LYS A 21 9.12 16.37 -1.34
C LYS A 21 9.75 14.98 -1.33
N ALA A 22 9.58 14.20 -2.40
CA ALA A 22 10.09 12.85 -2.51
C ALA A 22 10.35 12.45 -3.97
N GLN A 23 11.08 11.35 -4.18
CA GLN A 23 11.26 10.74 -5.50
C GLN A 23 10.02 9.92 -5.86
N VAL A 24 9.48 10.17 -7.05
CA VAL A 24 8.29 9.53 -7.60
C VAL A 24 8.62 8.91 -8.94
N PHE A 25 8.09 7.73 -9.19
CA PHE A 25 8.21 7.02 -10.45
C PHE A 25 6.81 6.66 -10.94
N PHE A 26 6.48 6.94 -12.19
CA PHE A 26 5.17 6.65 -12.77
C PHE A 26 5.22 5.54 -13.82
N ALA A 27 4.16 4.73 -13.86
CA ALA A 27 3.86 3.87 -15.01
C ALA A 27 3.68 4.71 -16.29
N SER A 28 3.71 4.08 -17.46
CA SER A 28 3.57 4.79 -18.74
C SER A 28 2.14 4.93 -19.24
N PHE A 29 1.16 4.28 -18.60
CA PHE A 29 -0.22 4.24 -19.08
C PHE A 29 -1.27 4.49 -18.00
N ASP A 30 -2.48 4.80 -18.46
CA ASP A 30 -3.67 5.05 -17.64
C ASP A 30 -4.09 3.76 -16.92
N GLN A 31 -4.10 3.82 -15.60
CA GLN A 31 -4.45 2.72 -14.72
C GLN A 31 -5.97 2.48 -14.67
N ARG A 32 -6.79 3.40 -15.17
CA ARG A 32 -8.23 3.18 -15.41
C ARG A 32 -8.52 2.58 -16.79
N SER A 33 -7.51 2.39 -17.63
CA SER A 33 -7.72 1.74 -18.92
C SER A 33 -8.17 0.29 -18.75
N GLU A 34 -8.90 -0.24 -19.74
CA GLU A 34 -9.29 -1.65 -19.78
C GLU A 34 -8.09 -2.58 -19.64
N ARG A 35 -6.93 -2.17 -20.16
CA ARG A 35 -5.66 -2.89 -20.07
C ARG A 35 -5.20 -3.06 -18.62
N ALA A 36 -5.34 -2.03 -17.80
CA ALA A 36 -4.96 -2.02 -16.39
C ALA A 36 -6.00 -2.69 -15.47
N ALA A 37 -7.28 -2.66 -15.85
CA ALA A 37 -8.38 -3.13 -15.00
C ALA A 37 -8.30 -2.58 -13.55
N GLY A 38 -7.84 -1.33 -13.41
CA GLY A 38 -7.24 -0.86 -12.17
C GLY A 38 -8.20 -0.57 -11.01
N GLU A 39 -9.51 -0.65 -11.24
CA GLU A 39 -10.53 -0.44 -10.20
C GLU A 39 -10.70 -1.66 -9.30
N SER A 40 -10.57 -2.88 -9.84
CA SER A 40 -10.84 -4.13 -9.10
C SER A 40 -9.68 -5.14 -9.09
N ALA A 41 -8.68 -4.97 -9.95
CA ALA A 41 -7.58 -5.93 -10.06
C ALA A 41 -6.48 -5.75 -8.98
N CYS A 42 -6.60 -4.78 -8.08
CA CYS A 42 -5.54 -4.34 -7.16
C CYS A 42 -4.89 -5.50 -6.39
N THR A 43 -5.69 -6.46 -5.89
CA THR A 43 -5.22 -7.64 -5.15
C THR A 43 -4.32 -8.55 -6.00
N ALA A 44 -4.69 -8.82 -7.26
CA ALA A 44 -3.85 -9.61 -8.17
C ALA A 44 -2.57 -8.86 -8.55
N LEU A 45 -2.65 -7.54 -8.74
CA LEU A 45 -1.49 -6.71 -9.07
C LEU A 45 -0.47 -6.71 -7.93
N VAL A 46 -0.89 -6.54 -6.67
CA VAL A 46 0.04 -6.56 -5.54
C VAL A 46 0.70 -7.93 -5.35
N ALA A 47 0.02 -9.04 -5.63
CA ALA A 47 0.62 -10.38 -5.59
C ALA A 47 1.73 -10.53 -6.65
N VAL A 48 1.48 -10.08 -7.88
CA VAL A 48 2.48 -10.10 -8.97
C VAL A 48 3.66 -9.17 -8.66
N ILE A 49 3.41 -7.98 -8.14
CA ILE A 49 4.44 -7.02 -7.75
C ILE A 49 5.27 -7.56 -6.59
N ALA A 50 4.63 -8.08 -5.54
CA ALA A 50 5.32 -8.65 -4.37
C ALA A 50 6.23 -9.81 -4.80
N HIS A 51 5.72 -10.72 -5.65
CA HIS A 51 6.53 -11.79 -6.22
C HIS A 51 7.79 -11.26 -6.92
N ARG A 52 7.67 -10.23 -7.76
CA ARG A 52 8.84 -9.65 -8.46
C ARG A 52 9.82 -8.99 -7.48
N LEU A 53 9.34 -8.36 -6.42
CA LEU A 53 10.22 -7.76 -5.40
C LEU A 53 11.01 -8.82 -4.63
N HIS A 54 10.45 -10.02 -4.48
CA HIS A 54 11.15 -11.17 -3.91
C HIS A 54 12.13 -11.80 -4.91
N SER A 55 11.73 -12.02 -6.17
CA SER A 55 12.58 -12.64 -7.18
C SER A 55 13.79 -11.77 -7.58
N ASN A 56 13.72 -10.45 -7.40
CA ASN A 56 14.82 -9.53 -7.66
C ASN A 56 14.88 -8.43 -6.58
N HIS A 57 15.44 -8.77 -5.43
CA HIS A 57 15.56 -7.88 -4.29
C HIS A 57 16.45 -6.65 -4.54
N ALA A 58 17.47 -6.77 -5.41
CA ALA A 58 18.55 -5.80 -5.55
C ALA A 58 18.15 -4.51 -6.26
N SER A 59 17.06 -4.50 -7.03
CA SER A 59 16.61 -3.32 -7.77
C SER A 59 15.10 -3.15 -7.76
N MET A 60 14.63 -1.91 -7.81
CA MET A 60 13.23 -1.62 -8.13
C MET A 60 12.95 -1.84 -9.62
N PRO A 61 11.68 -2.11 -10.02
CA PRO A 61 11.33 -2.30 -11.43
C PRO A 61 11.74 -1.14 -12.32
N THR A 62 12.20 -1.44 -13.53
CA THR A 62 12.28 -0.44 -14.61
C THR A 62 10.89 -0.06 -15.10
N ARG A 63 10.74 0.99 -15.93
CA ARG A 63 9.40 1.45 -16.35
C ARG A 63 8.68 0.40 -17.21
N PRO A 64 9.34 -0.21 -18.21
CA PRO A 64 8.75 -1.31 -18.95
C PRO A 64 8.42 -2.52 -18.07
N GLU A 65 9.26 -2.84 -17.06
CA GLU A 65 8.97 -3.90 -16.10
C GLU A 65 7.73 -3.57 -15.26
N PHE A 66 7.61 -2.35 -14.75
CA PHE A 66 6.48 -1.95 -13.94
C PHE A 66 5.18 -1.99 -14.75
N ASP A 67 5.23 -1.51 -15.99
CA ASP A 67 4.08 -1.58 -16.89
C ASP A 67 3.67 -3.03 -17.18
N ASN A 68 4.66 -3.90 -17.40
CA ASN A 68 4.43 -5.32 -17.61
C ASN A 68 3.82 -5.99 -16.37
N LEU A 69 4.33 -5.70 -15.16
CA LEU A 69 3.78 -6.23 -13.90
C LEU A 69 2.31 -5.85 -13.71
N ILE A 70 1.95 -4.60 -14.01
CA ILE A 70 0.55 -4.14 -13.97
C ILE A 70 -0.29 -4.98 -14.94
N THR A 71 0.13 -5.09 -16.21
CA THR A 71 -0.62 -5.88 -17.19
C THR A 71 -0.73 -7.36 -16.88
N GLN A 72 0.31 -7.95 -16.28
CA GLN A 72 0.30 -9.33 -15.84
C GLN A 72 -0.69 -9.51 -14.70
N GLY A 73 -0.65 -8.66 -13.68
CA GLY A 73 -1.65 -8.67 -12.60
C GLY A 73 -3.08 -8.56 -13.13
N SER A 74 -3.33 -7.66 -14.07
CA SER A 74 -4.65 -7.53 -14.72
C SER A 74 -5.03 -8.78 -15.51
N SER A 75 -4.07 -9.43 -16.17
CA SER A 75 -4.31 -10.69 -16.90
C SER A 75 -4.71 -11.81 -15.96
N GLU A 76 -4.01 -11.97 -14.84
CA GLU A 76 -4.33 -12.98 -13.83
C GLU A 76 -5.70 -12.71 -13.19
N TRP A 77 -6.01 -11.44 -12.86
CA TRP A 77 -7.34 -11.05 -12.41
C TRP A 77 -8.44 -11.43 -13.43
N ARG A 78 -8.23 -11.22 -14.74
CA ARG A 78 -9.21 -11.64 -15.78
C ARG A 78 -9.43 -13.16 -15.81
N LYS A 79 -8.39 -13.95 -15.56
CA LYS A 79 -8.53 -15.41 -15.44
C LYS A 79 -9.40 -15.78 -14.24
N LEU A 80 -9.20 -15.12 -13.09
CA LEU A 80 -10.06 -15.31 -11.91
C LEU A 80 -11.52 -14.95 -12.21
N CYS A 81 -11.75 -13.81 -12.89
CA CYS A 81 -13.08 -13.38 -13.33
C CYS A 81 -13.75 -14.31 -14.35
N SER A 82 -12.98 -15.16 -15.04
CA SER A 82 -13.52 -16.13 -15.99
C SER A 82 -13.94 -17.43 -15.30
N ASN A 83 -13.62 -17.61 -14.02
CA ASN A 83 -14.02 -18.75 -13.22
C ASN A 83 -15.33 -18.44 -12.49
N THR A 84 -16.38 -19.20 -12.83
CA THR A 84 -17.73 -19.05 -12.28
C THR A 84 -17.79 -19.21 -10.77
N ALA A 85 -16.95 -20.06 -10.18
CA ALA A 85 -16.89 -20.23 -8.73
C ALA A 85 -16.44 -18.94 -8.03
N TYR A 86 -15.42 -18.27 -8.58
CA TYR A 86 -14.93 -17.01 -8.03
C TYR A 86 -15.92 -15.87 -8.26
N THR A 87 -16.56 -15.77 -9.42
CA THR A 87 -17.56 -14.71 -9.66
C THR A 87 -18.86 -14.91 -8.88
N ASN A 88 -19.20 -16.15 -8.49
CA ASN A 88 -20.33 -16.40 -7.59
C ASN A 88 -20.01 -15.96 -6.16
N ALA A 89 -18.76 -16.14 -5.71
CA ALA A 89 -18.30 -15.70 -4.39
C ALA A 89 -18.05 -14.18 -4.33
N PHE A 90 -17.57 -13.58 -5.42
CA PHE A 90 -17.26 -12.16 -5.55
C PHE A 90 -17.97 -11.56 -6.79
N PRO A 91 -19.28 -11.25 -6.69
CA PRO A 91 -20.04 -10.72 -7.83
C PRO A 91 -19.54 -9.37 -8.35
N ASP A 92 -18.95 -8.55 -7.47
CA ASP A 92 -18.32 -7.27 -7.80
C ASP A 92 -16.90 -7.43 -8.40
N LYS A 93 -16.34 -8.65 -8.36
CA LYS A 93 -14.98 -9.01 -8.82
C LYS A 93 -13.85 -8.37 -8.01
N HIS A 94 -14.14 -7.92 -6.78
CA HIS A 94 -13.14 -7.48 -5.80
C HIS A 94 -12.69 -8.69 -4.97
N PHE A 95 -11.65 -9.37 -5.43
CA PHE A 95 -11.13 -10.55 -4.73
C PHE A 95 -10.32 -10.15 -3.49
N ASP A 96 -10.56 -10.83 -2.38
CA ASP A 96 -9.70 -10.73 -1.20
C ASP A 96 -8.31 -11.34 -1.44
N LEU A 97 -7.36 -11.00 -0.57
CA LEU A 97 -5.98 -11.46 -0.70
C LEU A 97 -5.87 -12.98 -0.58
N GLU A 98 -6.65 -13.60 0.31
CA GLU A 98 -6.62 -15.06 0.47
C GLU A 98 -7.03 -15.80 -0.80
N THR A 99 -8.05 -15.32 -1.50
CA THR A 99 -8.54 -15.90 -2.75
C THR A 99 -7.47 -15.84 -3.83
N VAL A 100 -6.79 -14.69 -3.96
CA VAL A 100 -5.68 -14.51 -4.92
C VAL A 100 -4.49 -15.42 -4.58
N LEU A 101 -4.14 -15.55 -3.30
CA LEU A 101 -3.06 -16.44 -2.85
C LEU A 101 -3.40 -17.92 -3.06
N LYS A 102 -4.64 -18.33 -2.73
CA LYS A 102 -5.14 -19.71 -2.94
C LYS A 102 -5.23 -20.09 -4.41
N ALA A 103 -5.48 -19.12 -5.28
CA ALA A 103 -5.49 -19.32 -6.73
C ALA A 103 -4.08 -19.48 -7.34
N ASP A 104 -3.02 -19.36 -6.53
CA ASP A 104 -1.62 -19.50 -6.92
C ASP A 104 -1.25 -18.68 -8.16
N VAL A 105 -1.73 -17.43 -8.20
CA VAL A 105 -1.44 -16.49 -9.29
C VAL A 105 0.09 -16.29 -9.46
N ARG A 106 0.81 -16.26 -8.33
CA ARG A 106 2.27 -16.24 -8.24
C ARG A 106 2.69 -16.88 -6.90
N PRO A 107 3.92 -17.42 -6.79
CA PRO A 107 4.41 -18.04 -5.56
C PRO A 107 4.76 -16.98 -4.51
N VAL A 108 3.73 -16.50 -3.83
CA VAL A 108 3.78 -15.56 -2.71
C VAL A 108 2.99 -16.17 -1.55
N THR A 109 3.52 -16.08 -0.35
CA THR A 109 2.84 -16.48 0.88
C THR A 109 2.79 -15.32 1.86
N VAL A 110 1.86 -15.35 2.80
CA VAL A 110 1.75 -14.38 3.89
C VAL A 110 2.03 -15.07 5.22
N SER A 111 2.90 -14.49 6.03
CA SER A 111 3.18 -14.98 7.39
C SER A 111 2.31 -14.25 8.41
N HIS A 112 1.42 -14.98 9.08
CA HIS A 112 0.55 -14.40 10.10
C HIS A 112 1.32 -13.81 11.28
N GLU A 113 2.40 -14.45 11.73
CA GLU A 113 3.21 -14.00 12.88
C GLU A 113 3.91 -12.65 12.66
N LYS A 114 4.15 -12.28 11.41
CA LYS A 114 4.82 -11.03 11.02
C LYS A 114 3.87 -10.04 10.35
N SER A 115 2.58 -10.39 10.29
CA SER A 115 1.54 -9.53 9.76
C SER A 115 0.85 -8.80 10.91
N PHE A 116 0.29 -7.63 10.61
CA PHE A 116 -0.32 -6.78 11.62
C PHE A 116 -1.67 -6.26 11.16
N THR A 117 -2.60 -6.13 12.09
CA THR A 117 -3.89 -5.47 11.90
C THR A 117 -3.99 -4.38 12.95
N GLY A 118 -4.38 -3.18 12.54
CA GLY A 118 -4.54 -2.07 13.46
C GLY A 118 -5.34 -0.95 12.85
N PHE A 119 -5.43 0.16 13.57
CA PHE A 119 -6.34 1.25 13.24
C PHE A 119 -5.62 2.59 13.14
N PHE A 120 -6.14 3.48 12.30
CA PHE A 120 -5.71 4.87 12.29
C PHE A 120 -6.29 5.66 13.47
N SER A 121 -5.40 6.16 14.33
CA SER A 121 -5.75 7.01 15.49
C SER A 121 -6.86 6.42 16.40
N PRO A 122 -6.75 5.15 16.85
CA PRO A 122 -7.80 4.49 17.63
C PRO A 122 -8.17 5.25 18.90
N ASP A 123 -7.21 5.92 19.55
CA ASP A 123 -7.42 6.69 20.78
C ASP A 123 -8.44 7.84 20.65
N LYS A 124 -8.75 8.26 19.42
CA LYS A 124 -9.78 9.27 19.17
C LYS A 124 -11.20 8.72 19.28
N PHE A 125 -11.37 7.40 19.23
CA PHE A 125 -12.65 6.72 19.11
C PHE A 125 -12.87 5.78 20.30
N GLU A 126 -14.00 5.93 21.00
CA GLU A 126 -14.22 5.19 22.25
C GLU A 126 -14.21 3.67 22.01
N CYS A 127 -14.82 3.21 20.91
CA CYS A 127 -14.92 1.79 20.60
C CYS A 127 -13.62 1.15 20.10
N LEU A 128 -12.60 1.95 19.80
CA LEU A 128 -11.29 1.45 19.33
C LEU A 128 -10.22 1.55 20.42
N LYS A 129 -10.56 2.01 21.63
CA LYS A 129 -9.59 2.09 22.74
C LYS A 129 -8.95 0.73 23.01
N GLY A 130 -7.62 0.72 23.08
CA GLY A 130 -6.82 -0.49 23.29
C GLY A 130 -6.60 -1.33 22.03
N ALA A 131 -7.18 -0.96 20.89
CA ALA A 131 -6.83 -1.58 19.62
C ALA A 131 -5.43 -1.13 19.17
N MET A 132 -4.69 -2.04 18.52
CA MET A 132 -3.38 -1.74 17.96
C MET A 132 -3.48 -0.57 16.98
N SER A 133 -2.66 0.45 17.18
CA SER A 133 -2.60 1.62 16.31
C SER A 133 -1.66 1.40 15.13
N PHE A 134 -1.92 2.13 14.04
CA PHE A 134 -0.99 2.22 12.92
C PHE A 134 0.44 2.61 13.36
N ASP A 135 0.55 3.47 14.38
CA ASP A 135 1.86 3.91 14.88
C ASP A 135 2.61 2.78 15.61
N GLU A 136 1.91 1.92 16.35
CA GLU A 136 2.48 0.72 16.95
C GLU A 136 2.91 -0.29 15.88
N ILE A 137 2.09 -0.53 14.85
CA ILE A 137 2.48 -1.36 13.70
C ILE A 137 3.77 -0.84 13.08
N TRP A 138 3.87 0.48 12.88
CA TRP A 138 5.04 1.08 12.28
C TRP A 138 6.29 0.91 13.14
N ASN A 139 6.15 0.98 14.47
CA ASN A 139 7.24 0.72 15.41
C ASN A 139 7.73 -0.73 15.33
N GLU A 140 6.82 -1.70 15.20
CA GLU A 140 7.18 -3.11 14.98
C GLU A 140 7.91 -3.33 13.65
N ILE A 141 7.46 -2.67 12.58
CA ILE A 141 8.13 -2.76 11.28
C ILE A 141 9.57 -2.22 11.38
N LYS A 142 9.77 -1.09 12.06
CA LYS A 142 11.11 -0.51 12.28
C LYS A 142 12.01 -1.35 13.17
N SER A 143 11.49 -1.85 14.30
CA SER A 143 12.27 -2.70 15.21
C SER A 143 12.76 -3.95 14.49
N SER A 144 11.94 -4.45 13.57
CA SER A 144 12.26 -5.60 12.76
C SER A 144 13.30 -5.31 11.66
N GLU A 145 13.44 -4.06 11.22
CA GLU A 145 14.47 -3.61 10.27
C GLU A 145 15.85 -3.63 10.92
N THR A 146 16.01 -3.10 12.13
CA THR A 146 17.31 -3.04 12.82
C THR A 146 17.89 -4.41 13.09
N ASN A 147 17.03 -5.43 13.17
CA ASN A 147 17.40 -6.80 13.48
C ASN A 147 17.74 -7.65 12.24
N ASN A 148 17.45 -7.18 11.02
CA ASN A 148 17.62 -8.00 9.81
C ASN A 148 18.05 -7.18 8.59
N CYS A 149 19.10 -7.63 7.90
CA CYS A 149 19.67 -6.93 6.75
C CYS A 149 18.86 -7.12 5.44
N GLN A 150 17.86 -8.01 5.44
CA GLN A 150 17.09 -8.33 4.24
C GLN A 150 15.88 -7.40 4.04
N PRO A 151 15.59 -6.98 2.79
CA PRO A 151 14.38 -6.25 2.46
C PRO A 151 13.11 -6.99 2.89
N ARG A 152 12.13 -6.25 3.42
CA ARG A 152 10.82 -6.78 3.78
C ARG A 152 9.76 -6.24 2.84
N VAL A 153 8.79 -7.07 2.46
CA VAL A 153 7.70 -6.68 1.55
C VAL A 153 6.37 -6.95 2.25
N TYR A 154 5.60 -5.89 2.50
CA TYR A 154 4.25 -5.97 3.04
C TYR A 154 3.25 -5.65 1.94
N ILE A 155 2.22 -6.48 1.80
CA ILE A 155 1.01 -6.12 1.06
C ILE A 155 0.09 -5.43 2.07
N ILE A 156 -0.29 -4.19 1.78
CA ILE A 156 -1.14 -3.38 2.66
C ILE A 156 -2.56 -3.37 2.10
N SER A 157 -3.53 -3.68 2.95
CA SER A 157 -4.96 -3.51 2.67
C SER A 157 -5.51 -2.34 3.48
N TRP A 158 -6.18 -1.39 2.82
CA TRP A 158 -6.94 -0.35 3.51
C TRP A 158 -8.03 0.23 2.61
N ASN A 159 -9.24 0.34 3.14
CA ASN A 159 -10.40 0.95 2.48
C ASN A 159 -10.61 0.38 1.06
N ASP A 160 -10.75 -0.94 0.99
CA ASP A 160 -11.00 -1.73 -0.25
C ASP A 160 -9.92 -1.59 -1.34
N HIS A 161 -8.68 -1.26 -0.93
CA HIS A 161 -7.57 -1.13 -1.87
C HIS A 161 -6.28 -1.73 -1.33
N PHE A 162 -5.56 -2.41 -2.23
CA PHE A 162 -4.29 -3.05 -1.93
C PHE A 162 -3.11 -2.29 -2.57
N PHE A 163 -2.04 -2.11 -1.80
CA PHE A 163 -0.77 -1.54 -2.27
C PHE A 163 0.42 -2.21 -1.58
N VAL A 164 1.64 -1.97 -2.04
CA VAL A 164 2.84 -2.65 -1.51
C VAL A 164 3.75 -1.66 -0.79
N LEU A 165 4.24 -2.06 0.38
CA LEU A 165 5.34 -1.42 1.09
C LEU A 165 6.59 -2.31 1.01
N LYS A 166 7.69 -1.79 0.47
CA LYS A 166 9.02 -2.39 0.56
C LYS A 166 9.85 -1.62 1.58
N VAL A 167 10.43 -2.32 2.55
CA VAL A 167 11.24 -1.77 3.64
C VAL A 167 12.68 -2.22 3.44
N GLU A 168 13.58 -1.28 3.21
CA GLU A 168 15.03 -1.51 3.12
C GLU A 168 15.78 -0.61 4.11
N SER A 169 17.05 -0.94 4.35
CA SER A 169 17.92 -0.19 5.25
C SER A 169 18.07 1.28 4.85
N LYS A 170 18.19 1.57 3.54
CA LYS A 170 18.44 2.91 3.01
C LYS A 170 17.19 3.65 2.52
N ALA A 171 16.10 2.94 2.26
CA ALA A 171 14.89 3.55 1.72
C ALA A 171 13.65 2.69 1.97
N TYR A 172 12.50 3.35 2.10
CA TYR A 172 11.19 2.69 2.04
C TYR A 172 10.50 3.03 0.72
N TYR A 173 9.69 2.10 0.22
CA TYR A 173 8.99 2.28 -1.04
C TYR A 173 7.50 1.98 -0.89
N ILE A 174 6.66 2.87 -1.39
CA ILE A 174 5.23 2.60 -1.58
C ILE A 174 5.01 2.38 -3.07
N ILE A 175 4.49 1.22 -3.45
CA ILE A 175 4.05 0.92 -4.82
C ILE A 175 2.54 0.84 -4.78
N ASN A 176 1.88 1.75 -5.47
CA ASN A 176 0.45 1.82 -5.47
C ASN A 176 -0.04 1.98 -6.90
N THR A 177 -0.92 1.06 -7.30
CA THR A 177 -1.47 1.10 -8.63
C THR A 177 -2.52 2.20 -8.75
N LEU A 178 -3.28 2.51 -7.69
CA LEU A 178 -4.31 3.54 -7.68
C LEU A 178 -3.74 4.97 -7.59
N GLY A 179 -3.51 5.58 -8.75
CA GLY A 179 -2.90 6.90 -8.91
C GLY A 179 -3.57 8.00 -8.10
N GLU A 180 -4.91 8.04 -8.08
CA GLU A 180 -5.70 9.07 -7.39
C GLU A 180 -5.32 9.24 -5.91
N ARG A 181 -4.85 8.19 -5.25
CA ARG A 181 -4.41 8.26 -3.85
C ARG A 181 -3.14 9.10 -3.66
N LEU A 182 -2.39 9.37 -4.73
CA LEU A 182 -1.24 10.26 -4.71
C LEU A 182 -1.66 11.73 -4.74
N PHE A 183 -2.49 12.10 -5.73
CA PHE A 183 -3.10 13.41 -5.90
C PHE A 183 -4.33 13.26 -6.83
N GLU A 184 -5.26 14.22 -6.72
CA GLU A 184 -6.50 14.22 -7.49
C GLU A 184 -6.25 14.30 -9.00
N GLY A 185 -6.92 13.44 -9.77
CA GLY A 185 -6.77 13.36 -11.23
C GLY A 185 -5.56 12.54 -11.68
N CYS A 186 -4.77 11.97 -10.76
CA CYS A 186 -3.66 11.10 -11.13
C CYS A 186 -4.18 9.76 -11.66
N LYS A 187 -3.93 9.52 -12.95
CA LYS A 187 -4.35 8.30 -13.66
C LYS A 187 -3.26 7.24 -13.76
N GLN A 188 -2.08 7.46 -13.19
CA GLN A 188 -0.93 6.57 -13.35
C GLN A 188 -0.64 5.85 -12.04
N ALA A 189 -0.36 4.55 -12.14
CA ALA A 189 0.30 3.83 -11.06
C ALA A 189 1.65 4.48 -10.73
N TYR A 190 2.06 4.43 -9.47
CA TYR A 190 3.28 5.08 -9.02
C TYR A 190 4.06 4.25 -8.01
N MET A 191 5.34 4.57 -7.91
CA MET A 191 6.21 4.20 -6.81
C MET A 191 6.73 5.47 -6.14
N LEU A 192 6.65 5.54 -4.81
CA LEU A 192 7.32 6.55 -4.00
C LEU A 192 8.55 5.94 -3.36
N LYS A 193 9.65 6.69 -3.33
CA LYS A 193 10.86 6.34 -2.59
C LYS A 193 11.07 7.36 -1.48
N PHE A 194 11.21 6.85 -0.26
CA PHE A 194 11.49 7.60 0.95
C PHE A 194 12.89 7.25 1.45
N ASP A 195 13.84 8.14 1.24
CA ASP A 195 15.24 8.04 1.66
C ASP A 195 15.67 9.35 2.33
N ASP A 196 16.96 9.51 2.67
CA ASP A 196 17.50 10.70 3.34
C ASP A 196 17.22 12.04 2.62
N SER A 197 16.86 12.01 1.32
CA SER A 197 16.48 13.20 0.54
C SER A 197 15.01 13.61 0.71
N SER A 198 14.19 12.77 1.34
CA SER A 198 12.75 12.99 1.49
C SER A 198 12.46 13.95 2.63
N LEU A 199 11.55 14.89 2.40
CA LEU A 199 11.19 15.94 3.35
C LEU A 199 9.68 16.14 3.36
N MET A 200 9.09 16.25 4.55
CA MET A 200 7.69 16.60 4.70
C MET A 200 7.54 17.86 5.54
N TYR A 201 6.69 18.77 5.07
CA TYR A 201 6.36 20.04 5.70
C TYR A 201 4.88 20.10 6.07
N GLY A 202 4.56 20.81 7.15
CA GLY A 202 3.20 21.04 7.61
C GLY A 202 2.90 22.53 7.79
N LYS A 203 1.62 22.88 7.68
CA LYS A 203 1.16 24.26 7.95
C LYS A 203 1.21 24.56 9.44
N LYS A 204 1.81 25.70 9.84
CA LYS A 204 1.58 26.24 11.19
C LYS A 204 0.14 26.74 11.32
N LYS A 205 -0.51 26.39 12.43
CA LYS A 205 -1.87 26.86 12.78
C LYS A 205 -2.03 28.40 12.88
N LYS A 206 -0.95 29.19 12.81
CA LYS A 206 -0.99 30.64 13.10
C LYS A 206 -0.44 31.58 12.00
N LYS A 207 0.20 31.10 10.92
CA LYS A 207 0.62 31.94 9.78
C LYS A 207 0.60 31.13 8.47
N LYS A 208 0.05 31.71 7.40
CA LYS A 208 -0.12 31.04 6.10
C LYS A 208 1.20 30.71 5.37
N ASP A 209 2.31 31.37 5.71
CA ASP A 209 3.58 31.26 4.98
C ASP A 209 4.73 30.60 5.77
N ASP A 210 4.47 30.07 6.98
CA ASP A 210 5.52 29.49 7.82
C ASP A 210 5.32 27.97 7.93
N GLU A 211 5.87 27.26 6.94
CA GLU A 211 5.87 25.80 6.90
C GLU A 211 6.99 25.24 7.81
N MET A 212 6.63 24.30 8.68
CA MET A 212 7.60 23.63 9.55
C MET A 212 7.84 22.20 9.06
N ALA A 213 9.11 21.76 9.08
CA ALA A 213 9.44 20.38 8.80
C ALA A 213 8.75 19.45 9.83
N ILE A 214 7.91 18.54 9.34
CA ILE A 214 7.25 17.50 10.14
C ILE A 214 8.23 16.36 10.39
N CYS A 215 8.85 15.88 9.30
CA CYS A 215 9.81 14.78 9.33
C CYS A 215 10.70 14.81 8.07
N SER A 216 11.76 14.02 8.11
CA SER A 216 12.68 13.80 7.00
C SER A 216 13.04 12.32 6.88
N GLY A 217 13.68 11.95 5.78
CA GLY A 217 14.17 10.60 5.60
C GLY A 217 13.05 9.57 5.37
N LYS A 218 13.32 8.33 5.78
CA LYS A 218 12.37 7.21 5.70
C LYS A 218 11.07 7.44 6.49
N GLU A 219 11.09 8.30 7.51
CA GLU A 219 9.90 8.66 8.31
C GLU A 219 8.79 9.31 7.48
N CYS A 220 9.15 9.98 6.38
CA CYS A 220 8.18 10.52 5.45
C CYS A 220 7.23 9.45 4.90
N CYS A 221 7.62 8.18 4.88
CA CYS A 221 6.75 7.08 4.46
C CYS A 221 5.59 6.85 5.45
N ARG A 222 5.90 6.85 6.76
CA ARG A 222 4.89 6.76 7.83
C ARG A 222 3.90 7.91 7.73
N GLU A 223 4.44 9.12 7.67
CA GLU A 223 3.63 10.33 7.63
C GLU A 223 2.86 10.46 6.31
N TYR A 224 3.37 9.90 5.20
CA TYR A 224 2.62 9.82 3.94
C TYR A 224 1.34 9.00 4.12
N ILE A 225 1.43 7.79 4.67
CA ILE A 225 0.25 6.94 4.91
C ILE A 225 -0.75 7.67 5.82
N LYS A 226 -0.29 8.30 6.90
CA LYS A 226 -1.18 9.05 7.82
C LYS A 226 -1.82 10.26 7.16
N ARG A 227 -1.04 11.10 6.47
CA ARG A 227 -1.45 12.45 6.05
C ARG A 227 -2.03 12.51 4.65
N PHE A 228 -1.55 11.67 3.73
CA PHE A 228 -2.05 11.64 2.36
C PHE A 228 -3.20 10.65 2.20
N LEU A 229 -3.19 9.55 2.96
CA LEU A 229 -4.19 8.49 2.80
C LEU A 229 -5.29 8.58 3.86
N ALA A 230 -4.95 8.58 5.14
CA ALA A 230 -5.93 8.40 6.22
C ALA A 230 -6.52 9.69 6.80
N ALA A 231 -5.83 10.84 6.66
CA ALA A 231 -6.19 12.07 7.40
C ALA A 231 -7.64 12.52 7.23
N ILE A 232 -8.15 12.56 5.99
CA ILE A 232 -9.54 12.95 5.71
C ILE A 232 -10.51 11.98 6.37
N ALA A 233 -10.28 10.66 6.24
CA ALA A 233 -11.17 9.66 6.83
C ALA A 233 -11.21 9.77 8.36
N VAL A 234 -10.06 10.00 9.01
CA VAL A 234 -9.98 10.21 10.46
C VAL A 234 -10.70 11.50 10.86
N GLU A 235 -10.48 12.61 10.16
CA GLU A 235 -11.11 13.90 10.43
C GLU A 235 -12.64 13.83 10.32
N GLU A 236 -13.15 13.26 9.22
CA GLU A 236 -14.60 13.06 9.01
C GLU A 236 -15.23 12.18 10.10
N LEU A 237 -14.59 11.06 10.44
CA LEU A 237 -15.13 10.13 11.44
C LEU A 237 -15.09 10.71 12.85
N GLU A 238 -14.07 11.49 13.19
CA GLU A 238 -13.99 12.19 14.48
C GLU A 238 -15.14 13.22 14.61
N GLU A 239 -15.48 13.92 13.52
CA GLU A 239 -16.64 14.83 13.51
C GLU A 239 -17.98 14.11 13.63
N GLU A 240 -18.15 12.99 12.92
CA GLU A 240 -19.39 12.22 12.97
C GLU A 240 -19.55 11.48 14.30
N GLU A 241 -18.47 11.04 14.96
CA GLU A 241 -18.53 10.45 16.29
C GLU A 241 -18.97 11.49 17.33
N LYS A 242 -18.47 12.72 17.26
CA LYS A 242 -18.94 13.84 18.11
C LYS A 242 -20.44 14.12 17.93
N LYS A 243 -20.99 13.82 16.75
CA LYS A 243 -22.42 13.93 16.45
C LYS A 243 -23.22 12.67 16.82
N GLY A 244 -22.58 11.62 17.33
CA GLY A 244 -23.20 10.34 17.68
C GLY A 244 -23.67 9.52 16.47
N ARG A 245 -23.06 9.72 15.29
CA ARG A 245 -23.52 9.15 14.00
C ARG A 245 -22.65 8.02 13.46
N VAL A 246 -21.61 7.65 14.19
CA VAL A 246 -20.64 6.64 13.75
C VAL A 246 -20.87 5.33 14.49
N SER A 247 -21.00 4.25 13.73
CA SER A 247 -21.06 2.90 14.27
C SER A 247 -19.65 2.30 14.39
N ALA A 248 -19.49 1.34 15.30
CA ALA A 248 -18.25 0.57 15.40
C ALA A 248 -17.90 -0.11 14.07
N PHE A 249 -18.90 -0.60 13.33
CA PHE A 249 -18.69 -1.19 12.00
C PHE A 249 -18.08 -0.20 11.01
N THR A 250 -18.59 1.04 10.96
CA THR A 250 -18.06 2.10 10.10
C THR A 250 -16.60 2.43 10.44
N LEU A 251 -16.26 2.46 11.73
CA LEU A 251 -14.89 2.70 12.17
C LEU A 251 -13.96 1.57 11.74
N HIS A 252 -14.38 0.31 11.88
CA HIS A 252 -13.60 -0.82 11.40
C HIS A 252 -13.39 -0.74 9.89
N GLN A 253 -14.46 -0.53 9.14
CA GLN A 253 -14.40 -0.47 7.68
C GLN A 253 -13.46 0.63 7.15
N ARG A 254 -13.43 1.80 7.80
CA ARG A 254 -12.70 2.98 7.30
C ARG A 254 -11.33 3.21 7.94
N LEU A 255 -11.10 2.72 9.16
CA LEU A 255 -9.86 2.99 9.90
C LEU A 255 -8.97 1.77 10.06
N GLN A 256 -9.48 0.54 9.89
CA GLN A 256 -8.65 -0.66 9.95
C GLN A 256 -7.71 -0.73 8.75
N ILE A 257 -6.43 -0.95 9.01
CA ILE A 257 -5.37 -1.16 8.04
C ILE A 257 -4.63 -2.45 8.36
N ASP A 258 -4.42 -3.27 7.34
CA ASP A 258 -3.75 -4.56 7.47
C ASP A 258 -2.40 -4.53 6.73
N PHE A 259 -1.37 -5.05 7.37
CA PHE A 259 -0.02 -5.22 6.84
C PHE A 259 0.28 -6.71 6.74
N HIS A 260 0.17 -7.27 5.54
CA HIS A 260 0.43 -8.68 5.26
C HIS A 260 1.90 -8.87 4.90
N TYR A 261 2.71 -9.41 5.82
CA TYR A 261 4.12 -9.71 5.54
C TYR A 261 4.22 -10.86 4.53
N SER A 262 4.75 -10.54 3.36
CA SER A 262 4.86 -11.49 2.25
C SER A 262 6.25 -12.11 2.16
N SER A 263 6.29 -13.36 1.71
CA SER A 263 7.52 -14.10 1.40
C SER A 263 7.38 -14.86 0.09
N PHE A 264 8.51 -15.29 -0.47
CA PHE A 264 8.52 -16.22 -1.59
C PHE A 264 7.99 -17.59 -1.14
N SER A 265 7.04 -18.15 -1.88
CA SER A 265 6.67 -19.56 -1.71
C SER A 265 7.71 -20.41 -2.43
N SER A 266 8.62 -21.07 -1.71
CA SER A 266 9.36 -22.16 -2.33
C SER A 266 8.34 -23.24 -2.67
N ALA A 267 8.03 -23.44 -3.94
CA ALA A 267 7.22 -24.57 -4.36
C ALA A 267 7.91 -25.84 -3.81
N THR A 268 7.32 -26.49 -2.81
CA THR A 268 7.55 -27.92 -2.66
C THR A 268 6.99 -28.52 -3.92
N SER A 269 7.88 -28.94 -4.82
CA SER A 269 7.55 -29.88 -5.87
C SER A 269 6.97 -31.11 -5.19
N SER A 270 5.64 -31.13 -5.07
CA SER A 270 4.89 -32.35 -4.80
C SER A 270 5.08 -33.21 -6.04
N SER A 271 6.19 -33.94 -6.10
CA SER A 271 6.33 -35.10 -6.96
C SER A 271 5.27 -36.10 -6.51
N HIS A 272 4.08 -35.99 -7.12
CA HIS A 272 3.12 -37.07 -7.15
C HIS A 272 3.78 -38.26 -7.86
N PHE A 273 4.53 -39.06 -7.10
CA PHE A 273 4.78 -40.44 -7.45
C PHE A 273 3.46 -41.17 -7.29
N PHE A 274 2.77 -41.39 -8.40
CA PHE A 274 1.79 -42.47 -8.49
C PHE A 274 2.58 -43.78 -8.49
N PHE A 275 2.38 -44.57 -7.43
CA PHE A 275 2.64 -46.02 -7.45
C PHE A 275 1.42 -46.74 -8.01
#